data_AF-A0A8S1LJ51-F1
#
_entry.id   AF-A0A8S1LJ51-F1
#
_cell.length_a   1.000
_cell.length_b   1.000
_cell.length_c   1.000
_cell.angle_alpha   90.00
_cell.angle_beta   90.00
_cell.angle_gamma   90.00
#
_symmetry.space_group_name_H-M   'P 1'
#
loop_
_entity.id
_entity.type
_entity.pdbx_description
1 polymer ?
#
loop_
_entity_poly.entity_id
_entity_poly.type
_entity_poly.pdbx_seq_one_letter_code
_entity_poly.pdbx_strand_id
1 'polypeptide(L)'
;MLSCFRGGGSFDLDGDGMKNGRWIDLSYGFKGDYQITYQGEYLKGNKVGRWDIYIESRMSRILNRCDLYYVTFFQVMVDNITWQVMGLIQEDGLN
;
A
#
# COMPACT_ATOMS: atom_id res chain seq x y z
N MET A 1 -3.75 -8.43 0.89
CA MET A 1 -4.78 -7.81 1.76
C MET A 1 -4.78 -6.31 1.46
N LEU A 2 -5.80 -5.77 0.79
CA LEU A 2 -5.84 -4.37 0.37
C LEU A 2 -6.34 -3.50 1.53
N SER A 3 -5.43 -2.84 2.26
CA SER A 3 -5.84 -1.83 3.24
C SER A 3 -6.29 -0.56 2.52
N CYS A 4 -7.53 -0.16 2.72
CA CYS A 4 -8.00 1.19 2.45
C CYS A 4 -8.06 1.85 3.82
N PHE A 5 -7.15 2.78 4.11
CA PHE A 5 -7.21 3.51 5.38
C PHE A 5 -8.44 4.42 5.34
N ARG A 6 -9.50 3.97 6.01
CA ARG A 6 -10.69 4.75 6.31
C ARG A 6 -10.45 5.46 7.63
N GLY A 7 -10.82 6.74 7.72
CA GLY A 7 -10.83 7.42 9.02
C GLY A 7 -11.76 6.67 9.98
N GLY A 8 -11.35 6.53 11.24
CA GLY A 8 -12.10 5.74 12.20
C GLY A 8 -11.45 5.65 13.57
N GLY A 9 -12.27 5.34 14.57
CA GLY A 9 -11.87 5.14 15.95
C GLY A 9 -13.11 4.90 16.82
N SER A 10 -12.90 4.84 18.14
CA SER A 10 -13.96 4.58 19.12
C SER A 10 -14.40 5.86 19.82
N PHE A 11 -15.71 6.04 19.96
CA PHE A 11 -16.29 7.12 20.75
C PHE A 11 -16.51 6.64 22.17
N ASP A 12 -16.44 7.57 23.12
CA ASP A 12 -16.89 7.31 24.49
C ASP A 12 -18.41 7.09 24.47
N LEU A 13 -18.84 5.91 24.92
CA LEU A 13 -20.25 5.51 24.97
C LEU A 13 -20.95 6.04 26.22
N ASP A 14 -20.19 6.40 27.25
CA ASP A 14 -20.71 6.86 28.55
C ASP A 14 -20.65 8.39 28.71
N GLY A 15 -20.20 9.12 27.67
CA GLY A 15 -20.07 10.58 27.64
C GLY A 15 -20.75 11.23 26.42
N ASP A 16 -20.44 12.51 26.13
CA ASP A 16 -21.03 13.33 25.05
C ASP A 16 -20.71 12.84 23.61
N GLY A 17 -20.36 11.57 23.41
CA GLY A 17 -19.94 11.03 22.12
C GLY A 17 -18.56 11.53 21.70
N MET A 18 -17.69 11.86 22.65
CA MET A 18 -16.36 12.36 22.35
C MET A 18 -15.42 11.26 21.84
N LYS A 19 -14.50 11.61 20.95
CA LYS A 19 -13.42 10.69 20.52
C LYS A 19 -12.58 10.28 21.73
N ASN A 20 -12.36 8.98 21.91
CA ASN A 20 -11.52 8.44 22.97
C ASN A 20 -10.70 7.24 22.48
N GLY A 21 -9.49 7.04 23.00
CA GLY A 21 -8.59 5.96 22.58
C GLY A 21 -7.93 6.20 21.22
N ARG A 22 -7.61 5.14 20.47
CA ARG A 22 -6.85 5.24 19.20
C ARG A 22 -7.73 5.65 18.02
N TRP A 23 -7.20 6.54 17.18
CA TRP A 23 -7.90 7.12 16.03
C TRP A 23 -7.00 7.26 14.82
N ILE A 24 -7.62 7.16 13.65
CA ILE A 24 -7.05 7.51 12.36
C ILE A 24 -7.81 8.72 11.81
N ASP A 25 -7.15 9.86 11.76
CA ASP A 25 -7.66 11.08 11.14
C ASP A 25 -7.15 11.22 9.71
N LEU A 26 -7.99 11.74 8.82
CA LEU A 26 -7.64 12.03 7.44
C LEU A 26 -7.25 13.50 7.30
N SER A 27 -6.17 13.77 6.58
CA SER A 27 -5.80 15.15 6.23
C SER A 27 -6.84 15.77 5.30
N TYR A 28 -7.23 17.02 5.58
CA TYR A 28 -8.08 17.81 4.70
C TYR A 28 -7.27 18.25 3.48
N GLY A 29 -7.32 17.46 2.42
CA GLY A 29 -6.57 17.72 1.20
C GLY A 29 -6.16 16.43 0.52
N PHE A 30 -7.10 15.79 -0.17
CA PHE A 30 -6.77 14.78 -1.17
C PHE A 30 -6.17 15.50 -2.39
N LYS A 31 -4.88 15.87 -2.32
CA LYS A 31 -4.17 16.34 -3.52
C LYS A 31 -3.81 15.14 -4.37
N GLY A 32 -4.65 14.87 -5.38
CA GLY A 32 -4.44 14.02 -6.56
C GLY A 32 -3.99 12.58 -6.30
N ASP A 33 -2.76 12.44 -5.82
CA ASP A 33 -1.98 11.21 -5.81
C ASP A 33 -1.55 10.76 -4.41
N TYR A 34 -1.86 11.51 -3.35
CA TYR A 34 -1.44 11.16 -1.98
C TYR A 34 -2.59 11.26 -0.97
N GLN A 35 -2.65 10.30 -0.07
CA GLN A 35 -3.50 10.29 1.11
C GLN A 35 -2.63 10.39 2.35
N ILE A 36 -2.85 11.42 3.17
CA ILE A 36 -2.17 11.59 4.45
C ILE A 36 -3.13 11.19 5.57
N THR A 37 -2.68 10.28 6.44
CA THR A 37 -3.39 9.90 7.66
C THR A 37 -2.56 10.21 8.89
N TYR A 38 -3.24 10.58 9.97
CA TYR A 38 -2.66 10.81 11.28
C TYR A 38 -3.20 9.76 12.22
N GLN A 39 -2.32 8.99 12.87
CA GLN A 39 -2.72 7.96 13.82
C GLN A 39 -2.19 8.30 15.20
N GLY A 40 -3.07 8.28 16.20
CA GLY A 40 -2.70 8.62 17.56
C GLY A 40 -3.87 8.45 18.51
N GLU A 41 -3.73 8.99 19.70
CA GLU A 41 -4.72 8.81 20.77
C GLU A 41 -5.49 10.11 21.03
N TYR A 42 -6.80 9.95 21.19
CA TYR A 42 -7.69 10.97 21.70
C TYR A 42 -8.04 10.66 23.15
N LEU A 43 -8.07 11.69 24.00
CA LEU A 43 -8.62 11.61 25.34
C LEU A 43 -9.65 12.73 25.49
N LYS A 44 -10.92 12.35 25.71
CA LYS A 44 -12.05 13.28 25.85
C LYS A 44 -12.10 14.32 24.73
N GLY A 45 -12.00 13.87 23.48
CA GLY A 45 -12.05 14.75 22.30
C GLY A 45 -10.77 15.52 21.98
N ASN A 46 -9.73 15.44 22.82
CA ASN A 46 -8.45 16.11 22.58
C ASN A 46 -7.36 15.14 22.12
N LYS A 47 -6.53 15.55 21.15
CA LYS A 47 -5.36 14.78 20.71
C LYS A 47 -4.32 14.77 21.82
N VAL A 48 -3.85 13.59 22.21
CA VAL A 48 -2.83 13.41 23.24
C VAL A 48 -1.69 12.53 22.74
N GLY A 49 -0.52 12.69 23.36
CA GLY A 49 0.66 11.88 23.08
C GLY A 49 1.22 12.07 21.67
N ARG A 50 1.90 11.03 21.19
CA ARG A 50 2.54 11.01 19.87
C ARG A 50 1.52 10.69 18.79
N TRP A 51 1.61 11.42 17.68
CA TRP A 51 0.82 11.18 16.47
C TRP A 51 1.74 10.84 15.32
N ASP A 52 1.57 9.65 14.77
CA ASP A 52 2.32 9.17 13.62
C ASP A 52 1.64 9.61 12.32
N ILE A 53 2.45 10.07 11.37
CA ILE A 53 1.99 10.58 10.08
C ILE A 53 2.33 9.55 9.02
N TYR A 54 1.32 9.10 8.28
CA TYR A 54 1.49 8.16 7.16
C TYR A 54 1.08 8.82 5.87
N ILE A 55 1.93 8.68 4.85
CA ILE A 55 1.70 9.19 3.50
C ILE A 55 1.58 7.98 2.58
N GLU A 56 0.38 7.74 2.04
CA GLU A 56 0.14 6.70 1.04
C GLU A 56 -0.01 7.35 -0.34
N SER A 57 0.79 6.91 -1.30
CA SER A 57 0.64 7.33 -2.70
C SER A 57 -0.43 6.47 -3.37
N ARG A 58 -1.48 7.08 -3.95
CA ARG A 58 -2.48 6.41 -4.80
C ARG A 58 -1.85 5.69 -5.98
N MET A 59 -0.70 6.16 -6.50
CA MET A 59 0.05 5.48 -7.55
C MET A 59 0.50 4.07 -7.12
N SER A 60 0.72 3.79 -5.83
CA SER A 60 1.01 2.41 -5.38
C SER A 60 -0.13 1.44 -5.68
N ARG A 61 -1.38 1.92 -5.80
CA ARG A 61 -2.57 1.10 -6.08
C ARG A 61 -2.74 0.81 -7.58
N ILE A 62 -2.19 1.65 -8.46
CA ILE A 62 -2.19 1.47 -9.92
C ILE A 62 -0.92 0.73 -10.36
N LEU A 63 0.24 1.07 -9.79
CA LEU A 63 1.54 0.45 -10.11
C LEU A 63 1.60 -1.03 -9.71
N ASN A 64 0.93 -1.46 -8.63
CA ASN A 64 0.80 -2.90 -8.36
C ASN A 64 0.07 -3.68 -9.46
N ARG A 65 -0.72 -3.03 -10.33
CA ARG A 65 -1.38 -3.69 -11.48
C ARG A 65 -0.56 -3.56 -12.78
N CYS A 66 0.19 -2.48 -12.95
CA CYS A 66 1.04 -2.24 -14.12
C CYS A 66 2.43 -2.89 -14.01
N ASP A 67 3.03 -2.93 -12.81
CA ASP A 67 4.28 -3.64 -12.55
C ASP A 67 4.07 -5.14 -12.66
N LEU A 68 2.92 -5.70 -12.27
CA LEU A 68 2.64 -7.11 -12.53
C LEU A 68 2.65 -7.42 -14.02
N TYR A 69 2.11 -6.56 -14.89
CA TYR A 69 2.18 -6.79 -16.34
C TYR A 69 3.61 -6.65 -16.86
N TYR A 70 4.37 -5.64 -16.42
CA TYR A 70 5.76 -5.48 -16.84
C TYR A 70 6.68 -6.60 -16.30
N VAL A 71 6.54 -6.98 -15.03
CA VAL A 71 7.28 -8.06 -14.39
C VAL A 71 6.90 -9.40 -14.99
N THR A 72 5.62 -9.69 -15.22
CA THR A 72 5.20 -10.94 -15.89
C THR A 72 5.63 -10.97 -17.35
N PHE A 73 5.52 -9.86 -18.09
CA PHE A 73 5.96 -9.77 -19.46
C PHE A 73 7.47 -9.94 -19.58
N PHE A 74 8.24 -9.28 -18.71
CA PHE A 74 9.69 -9.41 -18.66
C PHE A 74 10.13 -10.82 -18.23
N GLN A 75 9.46 -11.41 -17.23
CA GLN A 75 9.71 -12.79 -16.79
C GLN A 75 9.43 -13.78 -17.93
N VAL A 76 8.30 -13.66 -18.63
CA VAL A 76 7.96 -14.52 -19.78
C VAL A 76 8.96 -14.35 -20.92
N MET A 77 9.46 -13.14 -21.18
CA MET A 77 10.52 -12.93 -22.17
C MET A 77 11.85 -13.57 -21.75
N VAL A 78 12.25 -13.43 -20.49
CA VAL A 78 13.47 -14.06 -19.95
C VAL A 78 13.35 -15.59 -20.00
N ASP A 79 12.19 -16.15 -19.65
CA ASP A 79 11.94 -17.58 -19.70
C ASP A 79 11.98 -18.08 -21.16
N ASN A 80 11.39 -17.36 -22.12
CA ASN A 80 11.45 -17.72 -23.53
C ASN A 80 12.89 -17.68 -24.09
N ILE A 81 13.67 -16.65 -23.73
CA ILE A 81 15.08 -16.55 -24.14
C ILE A 81 15.92 -17.67 -23.51
N THR A 82 15.72 -17.98 -22.23
CA THR A 82 16.47 -19.06 -21.57
C THR A 82 16.17 -20.42 -22.20
N TRP A 83 14.91 -20.72 -22.55
CA TRP A 83 14.57 -21.94 -23.29
C TRP A 83 15.23 -22.01 -24.67
N GLN A 84 15.28 -20.90 -25.42
CA GLN A 84 15.97 -20.85 -26.72
C GLN A 84 17.47 -21.08 -26.58
N VAL A 85 18.11 -20.44 -25.59
CA VAL A 85 19.55 -20.61 -25.34
C VAL A 85 19.87 -22.03 -24.85
N MET A 86 19.06 -22.62 -23.98
CA MET A 86 19.25 -24.00 -23.51
C MET A 86 19.06 -25.02 -24.63
N GLY A 87 18.14 -24.80 -25.56
CA GLY A 87 17.96 -25.65 -26.74
C GLY A 87 19.18 -25.64 -27.67
N LEU A 88 19.78 -24.47 -27.89
CA LEU A 88 20.99 -24.32 -28.72
C LEU A 88 22.22 -24.99 -28.08
N ILE A 89 22.39 -24.88 -26.77
CA ILE A 89 23.50 -25.52 -26.04
C ILE A 89 23.40 -27.05 -26.09
N GLN A 90 22.19 -27.60 -26.20
CA GLN A 90 21.96 -29.05 -26.24
C GLN A 90 22.28 -29.67 -27.62
N GLU A 91 22.19 -28.90 -28.70
CA GLU A 91 22.54 -29.36 -30.06
C GLU A 91 24.05 -29.35 -30.33
N ASP A 92 24.80 -28.44 -29.69
CA ASP A 92 26.26 -28.38 -29.78
C ASP A 92 27.00 -29.45 -28.93
N GLY A 93 26.28 -30.15 -28.05
CA GLY A 93 26.81 -31.20 -27.18
C GLY A 93 26.64 -32.63 -27.70
N LEU A 94 26.10 -32.82 -28.91
CA LEU A 94 25.84 -34.13 -29.53
C LEU A 94 26.58 -34.37 -30.86
N ASN A 95 27.60 -33.57 -31.19
CA ASN A 95 28.54 -33.85 -32.28
C ASN A 95 29.92 -34.24 -31.76
#